data_AF-A0A6H9GW07-F1
#
_entry.id   AF-A0A6H9GW07-F1
#
_cell.length_a   1.000
_cell.length_b   1.000
_cell.length_c   1.000
_cell.angle_alpha   90.00
_cell.angle_beta   90.00
_cell.angle_gamma   90.00
#
_symmetry.space_group_name_H-M   'P 1'
#
loop_
_entity.id
_entity.type
_entity.pdbx_description
1 polymer ?
#
loop_
_entity_poly.entity_id
_entity_poly.type
_entity_poly.pdbx_seq_one_letter_code
_entity_poly.pdbx_strand_id
1 'polypeptide(L)' 'MITSLELRNFTAFRRLKIDFSPKINVIIGENGTGKREHLTYAMSINTYSSQKLENLQLDHKEK' A
#
# COMPACT_ATOMS: atom_id res chain seq x y z
N MET A 1 -9.31 1.05 2.47
CA MET A 1 -8.38 1.93 1.70
C MET A 1 -7.19 2.25 2.61
N ILE A 2 -5.96 2.17 2.12
CA ILE A 2 -4.75 2.41 2.93
C ILE A 2 -4.62 3.91 3.26
N THR A 3 -4.40 4.24 4.53
CA THR A 3 -4.21 5.61 5.03
C THR A 3 -2.75 5.94 5.32
N SER A 4 -1.89 4.94 5.56
CA SER A 4 -0.47 5.12 5.83
C SER A 4 0.34 3.89 5.37
N LEU A 5 1.57 4.11 4.94
CA LEU A 5 2.53 3.07 4.52
C LEU A 5 3.90 3.39 5.13
N GLU A 6 4.48 2.43 5.85
CA GLU A 6 5.88 2.48 6.30
C GLU A 6 6.67 1.32 5.69
N LEU A 7 7.75 1.65 4.98
CA LEU A 7 8.70 0.71 4.41
C LEU A 7 10.09 0.95 5.01
N ARG A 8 10.86 -0.12 5.21
CA ARG A 8 12.23 -0.07 5.74
C ARG A 8 13.16 -0.85 4.82
N ASN A 9 14.37 -0.31 4.62
CA ASN A 9 15.42 -0.87 3.76
C ASN A 9 14.91 -1.27 2.37
N PHE A 10 14.18 -0.37 1.71
CA PHE A 10 13.51 -0.66 0.44
C PHE A 10 13.99 0.27 -0.68
N THR A 11 14.49 -0.33 -1.77
CA THR A 11 15.08 0.37 -2.92
C THR A 11 16.15 1.39 -2.48
N ALA A 12 15.96 2.68 -2.78
CA ALA A 12 16.85 3.76 -2.38
C ALA A 12 16.60 4.27 -0.94
N PHE A 13 15.54 3.82 -0.28
CA PHE A 13 15.10 4.35 1.01
C PHE A 13 15.41 3.40 2.16
N ARG A 14 16.24 3.87 3.10
CA ARG A 14 16.44 3.15 4.38
C ARG A 14 15.17 3.13 5.23
N ARG A 15 14.36 4.19 5.14
CA ARG A 15 13.02 4.27 5.72
C ARG A 15 12.18 5.21 4.86
N LEU A 16 10.97 4.78 4.51
CA LEU A 16 9.98 5.59 3.81
C LEU A 16 8.68 5.50 4.60
N LYS A 17 8.16 6.65 5.02
CA LYS A 17 6.84 6.77 5.64
C LYS A 17 5.99 7.71 4.79
N ILE A 18 4.81 7.25 4.40
CA ILE A 18 3.85 8.00 3.60
C ILE A 18 2.51 7.97 4.32
N ASP A 19 1.96 9.14 4.59
CA ASP A 19 0.58 9.29 5.04
C ASP A 19 -0.25 9.74 3.83
N PHE A 20 -1.23 8.93 3.44
CA PHE A 20 -2.00 9.14 2.22
C PHE A 20 -3.14 10.13 2.45
N SER A 21 -3.29 11.06 1.51
CA SER A 21 -4.50 11.88 1.38
C SER A 21 -5.68 11.01 0.94
N PRO A 22 -6.89 11.24 1.48
CA PRO A 22 -8.10 10.52 1.08
C PRO A 22 -8.56 10.85 -0.36
N LYS A 23 -8.03 11.93 -0.96
CA LYS A 23 -8.44 12.37 -2.31
C LYS A 23 -7.47 11.88 -3.38
N ILE A 24 -6.28 12.47 -3.44
CA ILE A 24 -5.29 12.21 -4.49
C ILE A 24 -3.91 12.22 -3.85
N ASN A 25 -3.07 11.26 -4.25
CA ASN A 25 -1.68 11.16 -3.84
C ASN A 25 -0.80 11.16 -5.09
N VAL A 26 0.19 12.05 -5.14
CA VAL A 26 1.10 12.20 -6.28
C VAL A 26 2.51 11.81 -5.84
N ILE A 27 3.10 10.82 -6.52
CA ILE A 27 4.45 10.34 -6.25
C ILE A 27 5.40 10.88 -7.33
N ILE A 28 6.37 11.71 -6.91
CA ILE A 28 7.36 12.35 -7.79
C ILE A 28 8.78 11.94 -7.41
N GLY A 29 9.74 12.10 -8.33
CA GLY A 29 11.15 11.80 -8.12
C GLY A 29 11.89 11.53 -9.44
N GLU A 30 13.20 11.35 -9.39
CA GLU A 30 14.01 11.00 -10.58
C GLU A 30 13.74 9.57 -11.07
N ASN A 31 14.01 9.29 -12.34
CA ASN A 31 13.90 7.92 -12.86
C ASN A 31 14.92 7.00 -12.17
N GLY A 32 14.54 5.74 -11.93
CA GLY A 32 15.38 4.78 -11.20
C GLY A 32 15.28 4.84 -9.67
N THR A 33 14.50 5.76 -9.09
CA THR A 33 14.31 5.89 -7.62
C THR A 33 13.28 4.94 -7.01
N GLY A 34 12.82 3.93 -7.76
CA GLY A 34 11.86 2.93 -7.25
C GLY A 34 10.39 3.38 -7.25
N LYS A 35 10.01 4.45 -7.97
CA LYS A 35 8.62 4.97 -7.96
C LYS A 35 7.58 3.94 -8.39
N ARG A 36 7.88 3.09 -9.40
CA ARG A 36 6.96 2.03 -9.83
C ARG A 36 6.83 0.96 -8.75
N GLU A 37 7.96 0.54 -8.19
CA GLU A 37 8.01 -0.49 -7.14
C GLU A 37 7.21 -0.05 -5.90
N HIS A 38 7.33 1.21 -5.47
CA HIS A 38 6.50 1.77 -4.38
C HIS A 38 5.00 1.69 -4.68
N LEU A 39 4.59 2.08 -5.88
CA LEU A 39 3.18 2.15 -6.26
C LEU A 39 2.58 0.73 -6.38
N THR A 40 3.30 -0.20 -7.00
CA THR A 40 2.89 -1.61 -7.10
C THR A 40 2.72 -2.23 -5.71
N TYR A 41 3.63 -1.95 -4.78
CA TYR A 41 3.57 -2.51 -3.44
C TYR A 41 2.42 -1.92 -2.60
N ALA A 42 2.22 -0.60 -2.67
CA ALA A 42 1.08 0.04 -2.03
C ALA A 42 -0.26 -0.51 -2.54
N MET A 43 -0.36 -0.77 -3.86
CA MET A 43 -1.54 -1.40 -4.44
C MET A 43 -1.71 -2.86 -4.01
N SER A 44 -0.65 -3.68 -4.04
CA SER A 44 -0.74 -5.09 -3.70
C SER A 44 -1.13 -5.31 -2.23
N ILE A 45 -0.63 -4.50 -1.30
CA ILE A 45 -1.05 -4.52 0.10
C ILE A 45 -2.53 -4.19 0.23
N ASN A 46 -3.03 -3.20 -0.54
CA ASN A 46 -4.43 -2.78 -0.47
C ASN A 46 -5.35 -3.90 -0.98
N THR A 47 -4.99 -4.51 -2.11
CA THR A 47 -5.73 -5.65 -2.67
C THR A 47 -5.74 -6.84 -1.71
N TYR A 48 -4.58 -7.23 -1.17
CA TYR A 48 -4.49 -8.33 -0.20
C TYR A 48 -5.33 -8.08 1.05
N SER A 49 -5.26 -6.87 1.59
CA SER A 49 -6.02 -6.48 2.79
C SER A 49 -7.53 -6.50 2.54
N SER A 50 -7.95 -6.08 1.34
CA SER A 50 -9.35 -6.09 0.93
C SER A 50 -9.88 -7.52 0.77
N GLN A 51 -9.10 -8.41 0.14
CA GLN A 51 -9.44 -9.83 -0.03
C GLN A 51 -9.57 -10.55 1.32
N LYS A 52 -8.66 -10.27 2.27
CA LYS A 52 -8.72 -10.86 3.62
C LYS A 52 -9.99 -10.45 4.38
N LEU A 53 -10.40 -9.17 4.27
CA LEU A 53 -11.63 -8.67 4.89
C LEU A 53 -12.91 -9.27 4.29
N GLU A 54 -12.92 -9.54 2.99
CA GLU A 54 -14.03 -10.23 2.32
C GLU A 54 -14.18 -11.66 2.84
N ASN A 55 -13.07 -12.41 2.90
CA ASN A 55 -13.08 -13.79 3.39
C ASN A 55 -13.52 -13.90 4.86
N LEU A 56 -13.13 -12.93 5.71
CA LEU A 56 -13.57 -12.86 7.11
C LEU A 56 -15.08 -12.60 7.25
N GLN A 57 -15.66 -11.80 6.36
CA GLN A 57 -17.10 -11.52 6.39
C GLN A 57 -17.94 -12.70 5.91
N LEU A 58 -17.43 -13.50 4.98
CA LEU A 58 -18.08 -14.73 4.52
C LEU A 58 -18.12 -15.79 5.64
N ASP A 59 -17.00 -15.98 6.35
CA ASP A 59 -16.91 -16.91 7.49
C ASP A 59 -17.90 -16.57 8.63
N HIS A 60 -18.18 -15.28 8.82
CA HIS A 60 -19.18 -14.81 9.79
C HIS A 60 -20.63 -14.92 9.31
N LYS A 61 -20.89 -15.12 8.01
CA LYS A 61 -22.23 -15.21 7.41
C LYS A 61 -22.73 -16.64 7.22
N GLU A 62 -21.81 -17.62 7.30
CA GLU A 62 -22.11 -19.06 7.24
C GLU A 62 -22.41 -19.71 8.61
N LYS A 63 -22.63 -18.90 9.66
CA LYS A 63 -23.14 -19.33 10.98
C LYS A 63 -24.49 -18.70 11.28
#